data_AF-A0A3D6BC38-F1
#
_entry.id   AF-A0A3D6BC38-F1
#
_cell.length_a   1.000
_cell.length_b   1.000
_cell.length_c   1.000
_cell.angle_alpha   90.00
_cell.angle_beta   90.00
_cell.angle_gamma   90.00
#
_symmetry.space_group_name_H-M   'P 1'
#
loop_
_entity.id
_entity.type
_entity.pdbx_description
1 polymer ?
#
loop_
_entity_poly.entity_id
_entity_poly.type
_entity_poly.pdbx_seq_one_letter_code
_entity_poly.pdbx_strand_id
1 'polypeptide(L)'
;MNNLRFNKYGIIIFLLILFVTTNVFSKSLLQDDKKINEFASTLKQKVLLNNNQEAAIIGILSELQKNISSKPENKSDFVKDAQSKVEKLLDNKQKMKYDIIKNDIWKKIL
;
A
#
# COMPACT_ATOMS: atom_id res chain seq x y z
N MET A 1 -26.85 -35.88 -27.38
CA MET A 1 -25.37 -35.87 -27.22
C MET A 1 -24.77 -34.45 -27.14
N ASN A 2 -25.52 -33.42 -26.71
CA ASN A 2 -25.05 -32.02 -26.70
C ASN A 2 -24.82 -31.46 -25.29
N ASN A 3 -25.51 -31.98 -24.27
CA ASN A 3 -25.38 -31.51 -22.87
C ASN A 3 -23.98 -31.80 -22.29
N LEU A 4 -23.35 -32.92 -22.68
CA LEU A 4 -22.00 -33.28 -22.24
C LEU A 4 -20.91 -32.37 -22.82
N ARG A 5 -21.14 -31.79 -24.01
CA ARG A 5 -20.21 -30.85 -24.64
C ARG A 5 -20.33 -29.45 -24.05
N PHE A 6 -21.56 -28.98 -23.79
CA PHE A 6 -21.81 -27.69 -23.14
C PHE A 6 -21.18 -27.61 -21.74
N ASN A 7 -21.25 -28.71 -20.96
CA ASN A 7 -20.67 -28.75 -19.62
C ASN A 7 -19.12 -28.65 -19.62
N LYS A 8 -18.46 -29.20 -20.66
CA LYS A 8 -16.99 -29.10 -20.81
C LYS A 8 -16.53 -27.67 -21.11
N TYR A 9 -17.23 -26.94 -21.97
CA TYR A 9 -16.90 -25.54 -22.26
C TYR A 9 -17.20 -24.63 -21.06
N GLY A 10 -18.27 -24.91 -20.31
CA GLY A 10 -18.57 -24.19 -19.06
C GLY A 10 -17.47 -24.31 -18.01
N ILE A 11 -16.91 -25.52 -17.84
CA ILE A 11 -15.78 -25.76 -16.92
C ILE A 11 -14.52 -25.00 -17.37
N ILE A 12 -14.22 -24.99 -18.67
CA ILE A 12 -13.05 -24.26 -19.21
C ILE A 12 -13.19 -22.76 -18.97
N ILE A 13 -14.37 -22.18 -19.22
CA ILE A 13 -14.64 -20.75 -19.00
C ILE A 13 -14.55 -20.41 -17.51
N PHE A 14 -15.10 -21.27 -16.64
CA PHE A 14 -15.02 -21.10 -15.18
C PHE A 14 -13.57 -21.12 -14.67
N LEU A 15 -12.74 -22.05 -15.17
CA LEU A 15 -11.31 -22.11 -14.84
C LEU A 15 -10.54 -20.88 -15.33
N LEU A 16 -10.90 -20.35 -16.50
CA LEU A 16 -10.30 -19.12 -17.05
C LEU A 16 -10.66 -17.90 -16.21
N ILE A 17 -11.91 -17.80 -15.73
CA ILE A 17 -12.35 -16.73 -14.83
C ILE A 17 -11.59 -16.82 -13.49
N LEU A 18 -11.46 -18.02 -12.91
CA LEU A 18 -10.69 -18.23 -11.66
C LEU A 18 -9.20 -17.89 -11.82
N PHE A 19 -8.62 -18.15 -13.00
CA PHE A 19 -7.22 -17.81 -13.27
C PHE A 19 -7.00 -16.29 -13.41
N VAL A 20 -7.94 -15.56 -14.02
CA VAL A 20 -7.83 -14.10 -14.16
C VAL A 20 -8.02 -13.38 -12.83
N THR A 21 -8.94 -13.84 -11.97
CA THR A 21 -9.19 -13.19 -10.67
C THR A 21 -8.02 -13.31 -9.69
N THR A 22 -7.31 -14.44 -9.69
CA THR A 22 -6.12 -14.62 -8.84
C THR A 22 -4.96 -13.72 -9.27
N ASN A 23 -4.73 -13.56 -10.57
CA ASN A 23 -3.63 -12.73 -11.10
C ASN A 23 -3.83 -11.22 -10.90
N VAL A 24 -5.07 -10.73 -10.92
CA VAL A 24 -5.37 -9.31 -10.71
C VAL A 24 -5.19 -8.92 -9.23
N PHE A 25 -5.62 -9.78 -8.31
CA PHE A 25 -5.49 -9.53 -6.87
C PHE A 25 -4.03 -9.54 -6.40
N SER A 26 -3.20 -10.48 -6.88
CA SER A 26 -1.79 -10.55 -6.53
C SER A 26 -0.99 -9.35 -7.06
N LYS A 27 -1.32 -8.80 -8.24
CA LYS A 27 -0.65 -7.61 -8.77
C LYS A 27 -0.92 -6.36 -7.94
N SER A 28 -2.14 -6.20 -7.43
CA SER A 28 -2.50 -5.09 -6.54
C SER A 28 -1.64 -5.11 -5.27
N LEU A 29 -1.63 -6.24 -4.55
CA LEU A 29 -0.86 -6.40 -3.31
C LEU A 29 0.64 -6.16 -3.50
N LEU A 30 1.24 -6.71 -4.57
CA LEU A 30 2.66 -6.53 -4.85
C LEU A 30 3.03 -5.09 -5.23
N GLN A 31 2.13 -4.37 -5.90
CA GLN A 31 2.35 -2.96 -6.26
C GLN A 31 2.25 -2.05 -5.03
N ASP A 32 1.36 -2.39 -4.11
CA ASP A 32 1.11 -1.74 -2.84
C ASP A 32 2.32 -1.87 -1.90
N ASP A 33 2.83 -3.09 -1.71
CA ASP A 33 4.04 -3.36 -0.94
C ASP A 33 5.27 -2.65 -1.52
N LYS A 34 5.39 -2.58 -2.85
CA LYS A 34 6.50 -1.88 -3.51
C LYS A 34 6.46 -0.38 -3.20
N LYS A 35 5.31 0.27 -3.31
CA LYS A 35 5.16 1.70 -3.02
C LYS A 35 5.45 2.01 -1.55
N ILE A 36 4.95 1.16 -0.64
CA ILE A 36 5.21 1.29 0.80
C ILE A 36 6.71 1.20 1.10
N ASN A 37 7.38 0.19 0.53
CA ASN A 37 8.81 -0.02 0.75
C ASN A 37 9.66 1.12 0.14
N GLU A 38 9.31 1.62 -1.04
CA GLU A 38 9.99 2.78 -1.66
C GLU A 38 9.84 4.05 -0.81
N PHE A 39 8.64 4.28 -0.25
CA PHE A 39 8.39 5.41 0.64
C PHE A 39 9.19 5.30 1.94
N ALA A 40 9.13 4.14 2.60
CA ALA A 40 9.87 3.89 3.84
C ALA A 40 11.39 4.00 3.61
N SER A 41 11.90 3.45 2.50
CA SER A 41 13.31 3.58 2.10
C SER A 41 13.71 5.03 1.84
N THR A 42 12.85 5.81 1.19
CA THR A 42 13.09 7.25 0.95
C THR A 42 13.19 8.00 2.27
N LEU A 43 12.27 7.74 3.20
CA LEU A 43 12.34 8.34 4.53
C LEU A 43 13.58 7.88 5.29
N LYS A 44 13.95 6.60 5.23
CA LYS A 44 15.19 6.10 5.84
C LYS A 44 16.41 6.86 5.36
N GLN A 45 16.55 7.05 4.05
CA GLN A 45 17.70 7.74 3.46
C GLN A 45 17.70 9.24 3.76
N LYS A 46 16.54 9.91 3.63
CA LYS A 46 16.46 11.38 3.74
C LYS A 46 16.33 11.87 5.18
N VAL A 47 15.59 11.15 6.01
CA VAL A 47 15.33 11.48 7.42
C VAL A 47 16.33 10.80 8.35
N LEU A 48 17.08 9.81 7.88
CA LEU A 48 18.01 8.98 8.68
C LEU A 48 17.27 8.17 9.74
N LEU A 49 16.29 7.40 9.29
CA LEU A 49 15.54 6.49 10.18
C LEU A 49 16.43 5.29 10.56
N ASN A 50 16.25 4.81 11.79
CA ASN A 50 16.75 3.50 12.18
C ASN A 50 15.80 2.38 11.68
N ASN A 51 16.26 1.13 11.75
CA ASN A 51 15.48 -0.02 11.25
C ASN A 51 14.14 -0.21 11.99
N ASN A 52 14.05 0.15 13.27
CA ASN A 52 12.82 0.04 14.04
C ASN A 52 11.78 1.08 13.58
N GLN A 53 12.23 2.32 13.35
CA GLN A 53 11.39 3.40 12.82
C GLN A 53 10.92 3.08 11.39
N GLU A 54 11.81 2.55 10.54
CA GLU A 54 11.45 2.09 9.20
C GLU A 54 10.36 1.01 9.23
N ALA A 55 10.54 -0.03 10.05
CA ALA A 55 9.54 -1.10 10.18
C ALA A 55 8.19 -0.58 10.70
N ALA A 56 8.20 0.33 11.68
CA ALA A 56 6.99 0.95 12.20
C ALA A 56 6.27 1.80 11.14
N ILE A 57 7.01 2.53 10.31
CA ILE A 57 6.46 3.33 9.22
C ILE A 57 5.84 2.43 8.14
N ILE A 58 6.48 1.31 7.78
CA ILE A 58 5.90 0.31 6.87
C ILE A 58 4.54 -0.14 7.41
N GLY A 59 4.46 -0.47 8.70
CA GLY A 59 3.20 -0.85 9.34
C GLY A 59 2.11 0.23 9.24
N ILE A 60 2.44 1.49 9.49
CA ILE A 60 1.51 2.63 9.37
C ILE A 60 0.99 2.77 7.92
N LEU A 61 1.87 2.60 6.94
CA LEU A 61 1.51 2.74 5.52
C LEU A 61 0.66 1.57 5.02
N SER A 62 0.94 0.35 5.48
CA SER A 62 0.10 -0.82 5.22
C SER A 62 -1.30 -0.63 5.83
N GLU A 63 -1.39 -0.08 7.04
CA GLU A 63 -2.67 0.24 7.68
C GLU A 63 -3.44 1.32 6.90
N LEU A 64 -2.75 2.39 6.50
CA LEU A 64 -3.30 3.46 5.65
C LEU A 64 -3.91 2.89 4.38
N GLN A 65 -3.17 2.03 3.69
CA GLN A 65 -3.62 1.41 2.45
C GLN A 65 -4.87 0.54 2.65
N LYS A 66 -4.87 -0.29 3.69
CA LYS A 66 -6.03 -1.11 4.04
C LYS A 66 -7.26 -0.25 4.34
N ASN A 67 -7.08 0.86 5.06
CA ASN A 67 -8.15 1.78 5.41
C ASN A 67 -8.70 2.51 4.18
N ILE A 68 -7.84 2.99 3.27
CA ILE A 68 -8.25 3.62 2.01
C ILE A 68 -9.01 2.62 1.13
N SER A 69 -8.53 1.39 0.99
CA SER A 69 -9.22 0.36 0.20
C SER A 69 -10.59 0.00 0.77
N SER A 70 -10.76 0.10 2.09
CA SER A 70 -12.03 -0.21 2.77
C SER A 70 -13.02 0.96 2.77
N LYS A 71 -12.52 2.21 2.85
CA LYS A 71 -13.31 3.45 2.99
C LYS A 71 -12.67 4.60 2.19
N PRO A 72 -12.70 4.55 0.85
CA PRO A 72 -11.98 5.49 0.00
C PRO A 72 -12.43 6.94 0.17
N GLU A 73 -13.69 7.18 0.60
CA GLU A 73 -14.25 8.49 0.88
C GLU A 73 -13.52 9.25 1.99
N ASN A 74 -12.86 8.54 2.92
CA ASN A 74 -12.13 9.12 4.04
C ASN A 74 -10.62 9.19 3.80
N LYS A 75 -10.16 9.06 2.54
CA LYS A 75 -8.73 9.04 2.18
C LYS A 75 -7.93 10.18 2.80
N SER A 76 -8.43 11.41 2.74
CA SER A 76 -7.75 12.58 3.31
C SER A 76 -7.48 12.41 4.81
N ASP A 77 -8.46 11.90 5.55
CA ASP A 77 -8.36 11.79 7.00
C ASP A 77 -7.42 10.66 7.41
N PHE A 78 -7.44 9.53 6.69
CA PHE A 78 -6.46 8.47 6.90
C PHE A 78 -5.03 8.92 6.59
N VAL A 79 -4.82 9.72 5.53
CA VAL A 79 -3.50 10.26 5.20
C VAL A 79 -3.01 11.21 6.30
N LYS A 80 -3.89 12.06 6.85
CA LYS A 80 -3.54 12.94 7.98
C LYS A 80 -3.20 12.15 9.24
N ASP A 81 -3.96 11.09 9.55
CA ASP A 81 -3.67 10.20 10.67
C ASP A 81 -2.31 9.51 10.51
N ALA A 82 -2.05 8.96 9.32
CA ALA A 82 -0.77 8.33 9.00
C ALA A 82 0.40 9.31 9.11
N GLN A 83 0.24 10.55 8.62
CA GLN A 83 1.22 11.63 8.77
C GLN A 83 1.55 11.91 10.23
N SER A 84 0.53 12.01 11.09
CA SER A 84 0.69 12.24 12.53
C SER A 84 1.40 11.07 13.21
N LYS A 85 1.03 9.83 12.87
CA LYS A 85 1.68 8.62 13.39
C LYS A 85 3.16 8.56 12.99
N VAL A 86 3.50 8.87 11.73
CA VAL A 86 4.89 8.93 11.25
C VAL A 86 5.66 9.99 12.05
N GLU A 87 5.13 11.19 12.19
CA GLU A 87 5.81 12.30 12.88
C GLU A 87 6.09 12.00 14.36
N LYS A 88 5.18 11.27 15.04
CA LYS A 88 5.38 10.83 16.43
C LYS A 88 6.55 9.84 16.61
N LEU A 89 6.91 9.09 15.56
CA LEU A 89 8.04 8.15 15.60
C LEU A 89 9.40 8.84 15.41
N LEU A 90 9.42 10.10 15.01
CA LEU A 90 10.63 10.83 14.68
C LEU A 90 11.17 11.63 15.87
N ASP A 91 12.49 11.63 16.01
CA ASP A 91 13.18 12.52 16.95
C ASP A 91 13.21 13.96 16.42
N ASN A 92 13.51 14.95 17.27
CA ASN A 92 13.50 16.37 16.89
C ASN A 92 14.34 16.68 15.63
N LYS A 93 15.53 16.10 15.49
CA LYS A 93 16.38 16.28 14.30
C LYS A 93 15.75 15.66 13.05
N GLN A 94 15.08 14.53 13.20
CA GLN A 94 14.40 13.81 12.12
C GLN A 94 13.12 14.56 11.70
N LYS A 95 12.37 15.11 12.65
CA LYS A 95 11.19 15.95 12.38
C LYS A 95 11.54 17.15 11.50
N MET A 96 12.63 17.86 11.80
CA MET A 96 13.09 18.97 10.95
C MET A 96 13.36 18.53 9.51
N LYS A 97 14.02 17.37 9.32
CA LYS A 97 14.28 16.81 7.98
C LYS A 97 12.99 16.38 7.28
N TYR A 98 12.08 15.76 8.03
CA TYR A 98 10.79 15.33 7.55
C TYR A 98 9.93 16.52 7.12
N ASP A 99 9.89 17.61 7.89
CA ASP A 99 9.13 18.80 7.55
C ASP A 99 9.54 19.43 6.20
N ILE A 100 10.82 19.33 5.85
CA ILE A 100 11.34 19.81 4.56
C ILE A 100 10.81 18.97 3.40
N ILE A 101 10.67 17.65 3.58
CA ILE A 101 10.38 16.71 2.49
C ILE A 101 8.95 16.13 2.52
N LYS A 102 8.17 16.37 3.58
CA LYS A 102 6.87 15.73 3.81
C LYS A 102 5.92 15.98 2.66
N ASN A 103 5.82 17.22 2.19
CA ASN A 103 4.90 17.57 1.12
C ASN A 103 5.22 16.82 -0.19
N ASP A 104 6.49 16.69 -0.52
CA ASP A 104 6.93 16.00 -1.74
C ASP A 104 6.77 14.48 -1.63
N ILE A 105 7.03 13.93 -0.45
CA ILE A 105 6.95 12.51 -0.20
C ILE A 105 5.49 12.03 -0.18
N TRP A 106 4.58 12.76 0.46
CA TRP A 106 3.17 12.38 0.54
C TRP A 106 2.42 12.57 -0.79
N LYS A 107 2.85 13.49 -1.66
CA LYS A 107 2.34 13.62 -3.04
C LYS A 107 2.55 12.36 -3.89
N LYS A 108 3.52 11.50 -3.56
CA LYS A 108 3.76 10.25 -4.29
C LYS A 108 2.78 9.13 -3.90
N ILE A 109 2.17 9.24 -2.71
CA ILE A 109 1.17 8.31 -2.21
C ILE A 109 -0.25 8.77 -2.53
N LEU A 110 -0.49 10.09 -2.50
CA LEU A 110 -1.77 10.71 -2.82
C LEU A 110 -2.12 10.58 -4.30
#